data_AF-A0A3M7QMA7-F1
#
_entry.id   AF-A0A3M7QMA7-F1
#
_cell.length_a   1.000
_cell.length_b   1.000
_cell.length_c   1.000
_cell.angle_alpha   90.00
_cell.angle_beta   90.00
_cell.angle_gamma   90.00
#
_symmetry.space_group_name_H-M   'P 1'
#
loop_
_entity.id
_entity.type
_entity.pdbx_description
1 polymer ?
#
loop_
_entity_poly.entity_id
_entity_poly.type
_entity_poly.pdbx_seq_one_letter_code
_entity_poly.pdbx_strand_id
1 'polypeptide(L)'
;TVNQLSSLSTADAQALLFQEKLIFPSSSKIKTADNTISMVVGKTEKIKLDIQDHEDNDGLLGLDWFMQTGASLNPSQKLIKFPSDIILMNSDEDEMDNYINC
;
A
#
# COMPACT_ATOMS: atom_id res chain seq x y z
N THR A 1 28.13 40.06 17.77
CA THR A 1 27.73 38.68 17.40
C THR A 1 26.47 38.79 16.58
N VAL A 2 26.62 38.84 15.24
CA VAL A 2 25.50 39.02 14.32
C VAL A 2 25.19 37.64 13.75
N ASN A 3 24.00 37.12 14.06
CA ASN A 3 23.54 35.83 13.56
C ASN A 3 23.47 35.88 12.02
N GLN A 4 24.21 34.98 11.39
CA GLN A 4 24.20 34.69 9.97
C GLN A 4 22.83 34.12 9.59
N LEU A 5 21.93 34.95 9.06
CA LEU A 5 20.85 34.53 8.18
C LEU A 5 21.40 34.61 6.75
N SER A 6 22.06 33.56 6.30
CA SER A 6 22.54 33.44 4.92
C SER A 6 22.01 32.16 4.28
N SER A 7 20.94 32.39 3.49
CA SER A 7 20.55 31.68 2.27
C SER A 7 20.36 30.16 2.33
N LEU A 8 19.11 29.72 2.51
CA LEU A 8 18.65 28.54 1.78
C LEU A 8 18.62 28.90 0.30
N SER A 9 19.28 28.14 -0.56
CA SER A 9 19.19 28.36 -1.99
C SER A 9 17.78 28.01 -2.49
N THR A 10 17.33 28.59 -3.59
CA THR A 10 16.06 28.23 -4.23
C THR A 10 16.02 26.74 -4.60
N ALA A 11 17.17 26.10 -4.79
CA ALA A 11 17.28 24.65 -4.99
C ALA A 11 17.02 23.85 -3.71
N ASP A 12 17.37 24.37 -2.53
CA ASP A 12 17.07 23.74 -1.24
C ASP A 12 15.58 23.85 -0.88
N ALA A 13 14.93 24.95 -1.28
CA ALA A 13 13.47 25.07 -1.21
C ALA A 13 12.77 24.12 -2.21
N GLN A 14 13.35 23.91 -3.40
CA GLN A 14 12.84 22.97 -4.39
C GLN A 14 13.06 21.50 -4.00
N ALA A 15 14.10 21.18 -3.23
CA ALA A 15 14.33 19.84 -2.69
C ALA A 15 13.30 19.45 -1.61
N LEU A 16 12.75 20.43 -0.88
CA LEU A 16 11.62 20.23 0.04
C LEU A 16 10.26 20.07 -0.68
N LEU A 17 10.17 20.43 -1.97
CA LEU A 17 8.99 20.19 -2.81
C LEU A 17 8.95 18.75 -3.36
N PHE A 18 10.05 18.00 -3.31
CA PHE A 18 10.10 16.59 -3.73
C PHE A 18 9.78 15.63 -2.59
N GLN A 19 8.58 15.77 -2.02
CA GLN A 19 7.73 14.65 -1.55
C GLN A 19 6.36 15.14 -1.02
N GLU A 20 5.87 16.30 -1.45
CA GLU A 20 4.45 16.59 -1.27
C GLU A 20 3.67 15.69 -2.24
N LYS A 21 3.19 14.55 -1.73
CA LYS A 21 2.12 13.79 -2.37
C LYS A 21 1.05 14.79 -2.79
N LEU A 22 0.66 14.81 -4.07
CA LEU A 22 -0.36 15.73 -4.60
C LEU A 22 -1.70 15.43 -3.90
N ILE A 23 -1.98 16.20 -2.84
CA ILE A 23 -3.21 16.11 -2.07
C ILE A 23 -4.12 17.24 -2.55
N PHE A 24 -5.14 16.90 -3.32
CA PHE A 24 -6.17 17.84 -3.74
C PHE A 24 -7.17 18.09 -2.61
N PRO A 25 -7.85 19.24 -2.60
CA PRO A 25 -8.95 19.49 -1.67
C PRO A 25 -10.05 18.44 -1.83
N SER A 26 -10.62 18.03 -0.69
CA SER A 26 -11.75 17.10 -0.61
C SER A 26 -12.92 17.75 0.09
N SER A 27 -14.12 17.53 -0.43
CA SER A 27 -15.40 17.90 0.21
C SER A 27 -16.07 16.70 0.89
N SER A 28 -15.36 15.57 0.97
CA SER A 28 -15.91 14.32 1.51
C SER A 28 -16.05 14.39 3.03
N LYS A 29 -17.10 13.76 3.55
CA LYS A 29 -17.34 13.60 4.98
C LYS A 29 -17.37 12.13 5.32
N ILE A 30 -16.70 11.75 6.39
CA ILE A 30 -16.67 10.39 6.91
C ILE A 30 -17.44 10.39 8.23
N LYS A 31 -18.39 9.46 8.35
CA LYS A 31 -19.05 9.17 9.62
C LYS A 31 -18.31 8.02 10.29
N THR A 32 -17.76 8.26 11.46
CA THR A 32 -17.08 7.26 12.28
C THR A 32 -18.07 6.46 13.12
N ALA A 33 -17.63 5.33 13.69
CA ALA A 33 -18.48 4.43 14.46
C ALA A 33 -19.06 5.06 15.74
N ASP A 34 -18.39 6.08 16.28
CA ASP A 34 -18.84 6.92 17.41
C ASP A 34 -19.87 7.99 16.99
N ASN A 35 -20.37 7.94 15.75
CA ASN A 35 -21.24 8.93 15.10
C ASN A 35 -20.62 10.32 14.88
N THR A 36 -19.31 10.51 15.09
CA THR A 36 -18.64 11.75 14.71
C THR A 36 -18.59 11.90 13.19
N ILE A 37 -18.77 13.12 12.68
CA ILE A 37 -18.64 13.42 11.25
C ILE A 37 -17.39 14.26 11.05
N SER A 38 -16.39 13.68 10.39
CA SER A 38 -15.11 14.34 10.10
C SER A 38 -14.97 14.66 8.62
N MET A 39 -14.45 15.84 8.31
CA MET A 39 -14.15 16.25 6.94
C MET A 39 -12.80 15.69 6.50
N VAL A 40 -12.74 15.15 5.28
CA VAL A 40 -11.50 14.63 4.71
C VAL A 40 -10.62 15.80 4.26
N VAL A 41 -9.38 15.85 4.76
CA VAL A 41 -8.43 16.94 4.52
C VAL A 41 -7.95 17.04 3.07
N GLY A 42 -8.01 15.94 2.31
CA GLY A 42 -7.73 15.95 0.88
C GLY A 42 -7.83 14.56 0.24
N LYS A 43 -7.73 14.53 -1.08
CA LYS A 43 -7.76 13.32 -1.92
C LYS A 43 -6.47 13.24 -2.73
N THR A 44 -6.01 12.03 -3.03
CA THR A 44 -4.83 11.83 -3.88
C THR A 44 -5.26 11.59 -5.33
N GLU A 45 -4.33 11.69 -6.28
CA GLU A 45 -4.60 11.25 -7.66
C GLU A 45 -5.04 9.78 -7.68
N LYS A 46 -5.84 9.41 -8.69
CA LYS A 46 -6.19 8.01 -8.92
C LYS A 46 -4.92 7.27 -9.34
N ILE A 47 -4.62 6.17 -8.66
CA ILE A 47 -3.57 5.26 -9.10
C ILE A 47 -4.10 4.56 -10.35
N LYS A 48 -3.49 4.84 -11.50
CA LYS A 48 -3.73 4.09 -12.73
C LYS A 48 -2.83 2.85 -12.68
N LEU A 49 -3.43 1.69 -12.45
CA LEU A 49 -2.75 0.42 -12.56
C LEU A 49 -2.81 0.00 -14.02
N ASP A 50 -1.64 -0.05 -14.67
CA ASP A 50 -1.50 -0.66 -15.99
C ASP A 50 -1.05 -2.10 -15.76
N ILE A 51 -1.97 -3.05 -15.96
CA ILE A 51 -1.67 -4.47 -15.83
C ILE A 51 -1.30 -4.93 -17.23
N GLN A 52 -0.02 -5.23 -17.44
CA GLN A 52 0.46 -5.82 -18.69
C GLN A 52 0.27 -7.34 -18.61
N ASP A 53 -0.50 -7.89 -19.55
CA ASP A 53 -0.50 -9.33 -19.81
C ASP A 53 0.82 -9.68 -20.50
N HIS A 54 1.77 -10.20 -19.74
CA HIS A 54 2.84 -10.99 -20.33
C HIS A 54 2.26 -12.36 -20.69
N GLU A 55 2.37 -12.75 -21.96
CA GLU A 55 1.84 -14.01 -22.54
C GLU A 55 2.51 -15.28 -21.94
N ASP A 56 3.43 -15.10 -20.99
CA ASP A 56 4.28 -16.12 -20.39
C ASP A 56 3.90 -16.45 -18.93
N ASN A 57 2.87 -15.81 -18.36
CA ASN A 57 2.56 -15.94 -16.94
C ASN A 57 1.56 -17.07 -16.64
N ASP A 58 1.93 -17.94 -15.69
CA ASP A 58 0.99 -18.84 -15.01
C ASP A 58 -0.20 -18.01 -14.49
N GLY A 59 -1.42 -18.47 -14.76
CA GLY A 59 -2.64 -17.66 -14.74
C GLY A 59 -2.79 -16.69 -13.56
N LEU A 60 -3.19 -15.45 -13.87
CA LEU A 60 -3.43 -14.41 -12.88
C LEU A 60 -4.74 -14.66 -12.10
N LEU A 61 -4.66 -14.58 -10.77
CA LEU A 61 -5.83 -14.69 -9.90
C LEU A 61 -6.50 -13.32 -9.71
N GLY A 62 -7.75 -13.20 -10.13
CA GLY A 62 -8.59 -12.02 -9.95
C GLY A 62 -9.10 -11.83 -8.51
N LEU A 63 -9.66 -10.66 -8.23
CA LEU A 63 -10.23 -10.33 -6.92
C LEU A 63 -11.49 -11.14 -6.60
N ASP A 64 -12.26 -11.49 -7.62
CA ASP A 64 -13.43 -12.37 -7.54
C ASP A 64 -13.06 -13.75 -6.97
N TRP A 65 -11.90 -14.29 -7.35
CA TRP A 65 -11.39 -15.55 -6.81
C TRP A 65 -11.10 -15.46 -5.31
N PHE A 66 -10.51 -14.37 -4.82
CA PHE A 66 -10.30 -14.14 -3.38
C PHE A 66 -11.63 -14.03 -2.61
N MET A 67 -12.62 -13.36 -3.19
CA MET A 67 -13.96 -13.25 -2.60
C MET A 67 -14.67 -14.60 -2.53
N GLN A 68 -14.50 -15.45 -3.55
CA GLN A 68 -15.12 -16.78 -3.60
C GLN A 68 -14.49 -17.77 -2.61
N THR A 69 -13.15 -17.73 -2.49
CA THR A 69 -12.40 -18.67 -1.65
C THR A 69 -12.29 -18.20 -0.18
N GLY A 70 -12.55 -16.92 0.08
CA GLY A 70 -12.25 -16.29 1.36
C GLY A 70 -10.75 -16.21 1.63
N ALA A 71 -9.91 -16.38 0.60
CA ALA A 71 -8.48 -16.29 0.73
C ALA A 71 -8.05 -14.84 0.97
N SER A 72 -6.94 -14.68 1.68
CA SER A 72 -6.28 -13.41 1.92
C SER A 72 -4.82 -13.51 1.51
N LEU A 73 -4.31 -12.48 0.84
CA LEU A 73 -2.92 -12.40 0.42
C LEU A 73 -2.15 -11.52 1.40
N ASN A 74 -1.03 -12.03 1.92
CA ASN A 74 -0.04 -11.20 2.62
C ASN A 74 1.26 -11.16 1.79
N PRO A 75 1.47 -10.10 0.99
CA PRO A 75 2.65 -9.97 0.13
C PRO A 75 3.95 -9.86 0.91
N SER A 76 3.94 -9.21 2.09
CA SER A 76 5.14 -9.02 2.90
C SER A 76 5.71 -10.34 3.42
N GLN A 77 4.83 -11.30 3.68
CA GLN A 77 5.20 -12.66 4.10
C GLN A 77 5.17 -13.67 2.94
N LYS A 78 4.86 -13.21 1.73
CA LYS A 78 4.68 -14.03 0.53
C LYS A 78 3.82 -15.28 0.81
N LEU A 79 2.67 -15.10 1.47
CA LEU A 79 1.74 -16.18 1.78
C LEU A 79 0.32 -15.86 1.32
N ILE A 80 -0.44 -16.91 1.04
CA ILE A 80 -1.89 -16.89 0.86
C ILE A 80 -2.51 -17.66 2.02
N LYS A 81 -3.38 -17.02 2.78
CA LYS A 81 -4.12 -17.63 3.88
C LYS A 81 -5.56 -17.87 3.46
N PHE A 82 -5.96 -19.13 3.47
CA PHE A 82 -7.34 -19.57 3.39
C PHE A 82 -7.95 -19.66 4.79
N PRO A 83 -9.29 -19.74 4.91
CA PRO A 83 -9.93 -20.01 6.20
C PRO A 83 -9.47 -21.32 6.86
N SER A 84 -9.04 -22.29 6.06
CA SER A 84 -8.67 -23.64 6.53
C SER A 84 -7.18 -23.95 6.45
N ASP A 85 -6.38 -23.14 5.74
CA ASP A 85 -4.98 -23.48 5.45
C ASP A 85 -4.13 -22.25 5.08
N ILE A 86 -2.81 -22.40 5.05
CA ILE A 86 -1.86 -21.36 4.67
C ILE A 86 -0.89 -21.92 3.63
N ILE A 87 -0.81 -21.25 2.49
CA ILE A 87 0.15 -21.54 1.42
C ILE A 87 1.28 -20.51 1.47
N LEU A 88 2.52 -20.97 1.62
CA LEU A 88 3.73 -20.17 1.46
C LEU A 88 4.15 -20.20 -0.01
N MET A 89 4.36 -19.03 -0.61
CA MET A 89 4.72 -18.91 -2.04
C MET A 89 6.23 -18.96 -2.28
N ASN A 90 7.05 -18.92 -1.23
CA ASN A 90 8.48 -19.21 -1.34
C ASN A 90 8.67 -20.72 -1.28
N SER A 91 9.08 -21.30 -2.40
CA SER A 91 9.55 -22.68 -2.52
C SER A 91 11.06 -22.79 -2.31
N ASP A 92 11.65 -21.95 -1.45
CA ASP A 92 12.97 -22.27 -0.92
C ASP A 92 12.72 -23.32 0.18
N GLU A 93 13.02 -24.58 -0.14
CA GLU A 93 12.70 -25.79 0.65
C GLU A 93 13.25 -25.77 2.10
N ASP A 94 14.01 -24.74 2.48
CA ASP A 94 14.78 -24.66 3.72
C ASP A 94 14.10 -23.86 4.86
N GLU A 95 12.90 -23.28 4.68
CA GLU A 95 12.25 -22.43 5.71
C GLU A 95 10.87 -22.94 6.21
N MET A 96 10.51 -24.20 5.98
CA MET A 96 9.24 -24.76 6.46
C MET A 96 9.20 -25.04 7.99
N ASP A 97 10.35 -25.02 8.68
CA ASP A 97 10.42 -25.41 10.10
C ASP A 97 10.09 -24.26 11.09
N ASN A 98 9.96 -23.01 10.63
CA ASN A 98 9.78 -21.86 11.54
C ASN A 98 8.33 -21.37 11.71
N TYR A 99 7.37 -21.93 10.98
CA TYR A 99 5.98 -21.43 10.99
C TYR A 99 4.96 -22.36 11.68
N ILE A 100 5.38 -23.49 12.27
CA ILE A 100 4.50 -24.40 13.03
C ILE A 100 4.37 -24.02 14.52
N ASN A 101 5.05 -22.97 14.99
CA ASN A 101 4.93 -22.50 16.38
C ASN A 101 4.52 -21.02 16.45
N CYS A 102 3.21 -20.77 16.47
CA CYS A 102 2.49 -19.82 17.34
C CYS A 102 1.04 -19.62 16.88
#